data_AF-A0A3D1M4R8-F1
#
_entry.id   AF-A0A3D1M4R8-F1
#
_cell.length_a   1.000
_cell.length_b   1.000
_cell.length_c   1.000
_cell.angle_alpha   90.00
_cell.angle_beta   90.00
_cell.angle_gamma   90.00
#
_symmetry.space_group_name_H-M   'P 1'
#
loop_
_entity.id
_entity.type
_entity.pdbx_description
1 polymer ?
#
loop_
_entity_poly.entity_id
_entity_poly.type
_entity_poly.pdbx_seq_one_letter_code
_entity_poly.pdbx_strand_id
1 'polypeptide(L)'
;MIHFWNKPARTLIPLLALFMTAGLLGSPVYAEGTEVENNPSGSQPVTTETDTVDALPANGHITPKLPLEPPADLEKNKGDLTVDVYKISEAVKDPNYSIYTYPAAEGYAVAGYDLGQYRGTEPKTEYLNTMDRDKWEAFTQEIAKIVRDSTSAEATYSGDVDAVIPTSGTGLKPGLYLVLAHGKDAEKSEYFEEMDVEDASETEPAKILTTTFTTPGNKYYFRPVVVAVPSTNTDTSQKMSTDSGDWVFDLDVYLKPEVESLFGKLTINKEVTLLEDRLNDKKITPMTAAFRITGWSDETKTNKVYSNVASITVPDGEPVTLDRLPVGAYVEVEEIYTGAGYKLVDSSPASVIIPSPDDKEAAEVSFTFTNTYNDELKKGYGVMNSFTKTEDSWTWKNDLNGGSSAAEGGTE
;
A
#
# COMPACT_ATOMS: atom_id res chain seq x y z
N MET A 1 -11.53 29.09 -42.18
CA MET A 1 -12.28 30.20 -41.57
C MET A 1 -13.43 29.57 -40.79
N ILE A 2 -13.33 29.60 -39.45
CA ILE A 2 -14.40 29.75 -38.44
C ILE A 2 -15.76 29.02 -38.65
N HIS A 3 -16.13 28.23 -37.61
CA HIS A 3 -17.50 27.90 -37.10
C HIS A 3 -18.33 26.81 -37.83
N PHE A 4 -19.20 26.00 -37.19
CA PHE A 4 -19.70 25.87 -35.80
C PHE A 4 -20.45 24.50 -35.63
N TRP A 5 -20.38 23.94 -34.41
CA TRP A 5 -21.46 23.32 -33.61
C TRP A 5 -22.13 21.95 -33.91
N ASN A 6 -22.12 21.14 -32.83
CA ASN A 6 -23.28 20.55 -32.12
C ASN A 6 -23.60 19.06 -32.31
N LYS A 7 -23.55 18.28 -31.21
CA LYS A 7 -24.45 17.15 -30.86
C LYS A 7 -24.12 16.53 -29.47
N PRO A 8 -25.02 15.75 -28.84
CA PRO A 8 -25.77 16.21 -27.66
C PRO A 8 -25.68 15.31 -26.42
N ALA A 9 -26.25 15.80 -25.32
CA ALA A 9 -26.51 15.08 -24.07
C ALA A 9 -27.51 13.90 -24.22
N ARG A 10 -27.28 12.80 -23.50
CA ARG A 10 -28.30 11.83 -23.04
C ARG A 10 -27.90 11.17 -21.70
N THR A 11 -28.54 11.67 -20.64
CA THR A 11 -29.32 10.97 -19.59
C THR A 11 -28.83 9.66 -18.94
N LEU A 12 -28.72 9.72 -17.61
CA LEU A 12 -28.69 8.64 -16.60
C LEU A 12 -29.86 7.63 -16.69
N ILE A 13 -29.60 6.37 -16.31
CA ILE A 13 -30.49 5.51 -15.51
C ILE A 13 -29.64 4.63 -14.56
N PRO A 14 -29.94 4.56 -13.25
CA PRO A 14 -29.33 3.63 -12.29
C PRO A 14 -30.13 2.31 -12.22
N LEU A 15 -29.45 1.19 -11.98
CA LEU A 15 -30.10 -0.11 -11.82
C LEU A 15 -30.31 -0.45 -10.34
N LEU A 16 -31.57 -0.76 -10.07
CA LEU A 16 -32.22 -1.08 -8.82
C LEU A 16 -31.93 -2.54 -8.41
N ALA A 17 -31.61 -2.79 -7.13
CA ALA A 17 -31.80 -4.09 -6.50
C ALA A 17 -32.59 -3.91 -5.19
N LEU A 18 -33.76 -4.54 -5.18
CA LEU A 18 -34.81 -4.49 -4.16
C LEU A 18 -34.83 -5.84 -3.43
N PHE A 19 -34.84 -5.84 -2.09
CA PHE A 19 -35.48 -6.91 -1.31
C PHE A 19 -36.28 -6.31 -0.13
N MET A 20 -37.54 -6.76 -0.05
CA MET A 20 -38.67 -6.39 0.83
C MET A 20 -38.40 -6.67 2.33
N THR A 21 -38.60 -5.70 3.24
CA THR A 21 -39.79 -5.34 4.07
C THR A 21 -40.42 -6.41 4.99
N ALA A 22 -40.35 -6.15 6.31
CA ALA A 22 -41.46 -5.94 7.27
C ALA A 22 -40.82 -5.66 8.65
N GLY A 23 -41.21 -4.73 9.52
CA GLY A 23 -42.32 -3.80 9.61
C GLY A 23 -42.52 -3.50 11.11
N LEU A 24 -42.58 -2.24 11.53
CA LEU A 24 -43.69 -1.65 12.31
C LEU A 24 -43.35 -0.23 12.74
N LEU A 25 -44.32 0.64 12.46
CA LEU A 25 -44.41 2.05 12.80
C LEU A 25 -44.59 2.26 14.31
N GLY A 26 -44.05 3.36 14.82
CA GLY A 26 -44.36 3.87 16.15
C GLY A 26 -43.69 5.22 16.39
N SER A 27 -44.29 6.30 15.88
CA SER A 27 -44.04 7.65 16.40
C SER A 27 -44.45 7.70 17.88
N PRO A 28 -43.73 8.45 18.73
CA PRO A 28 -44.44 9.42 19.57
C PRO A 28 -43.58 10.66 19.90
N VAL A 29 -44.04 11.76 20.48
CA VAL A 29 -45.35 12.37 20.73
C VAL A 29 -44.97 13.78 21.21
N TYR A 30 -45.67 14.78 20.69
CA TYR A 30 -45.68 16.15 21.18
C TYR A 30 -46.39 16.17 22.54
N ALA A 31 -45.79 16.73 23.58
CA ALA A 31 -46.49 17.04 24.82
C ALA A 31 -46.46 18.56 25.04
N GLU A 32 -47.62 19.19 24.84
CA GLU A 32 -47.90 20.58 25.25
C GLU A 32 -48.17 20.65 26.76
N GLY A 33 -47.67 21.75 27.37
CA GLY A 33 -48.43 22.51 28.36
C GLY A 33 -48.06 22.30 29.83
N THR A 34 -47.40 23.29 30.43
CA THR A 34 -48.01 24.15 31.48
C THR A 34 -47.11 25.35 31.80
N GLU A 35 -47.75 26.35 32.39
CA GLU A 35 -47.44 27.78 32.34
C GLU A 35 -46.17 28.26 33.07
N VAL A 36 -45.80 29.47 32.64
CA VAL A 36 -44.79 30.39 33.20
C VAL A 36 -45.12 30.78 34.64
N GLU A 37 -44.13 30.73 35.53
CA GLU A 37 -44.09 31.62 36.69
C GLU A 37 -42.68 32.24 36.83
N ASN A 38 -42.62 33.56 36.62
CA ASN A 38 -41.47 34.41 36.88
C ASN A 38 -41.46 34.81 38.36
N ASN A 39 -40.36 34.58 39.11
CA ASN A 39 -39.84 35.55 40.10
C ASN A 39 -38.45 35.14 40.67
N PRO A 40 -37.71 36.01 41.40
CA PRO A 40 -36.34 36.38 41.04
C PRO A 40 -35.30 36.09 42.14
N SER A 41 -34.03 36.29 41.78
CA SER A 41 -32.92 36.64 42.68
C SER A 41 -32.82 35.88 44.02
N GLY A 42 -32.08 34.78 44.02
CA GLY A 42 -31.57 34.14 45.23
C GLY A 42 -30.12 33.73 45.04
N SER A 43 -29.20 34.55 45.56
CA SER A 43 -27.77 34.27 45.64
C SER A 43 -27.54 32.96 46.38
N GLN A 44 -27.06 31.93 45.70
CA GLN A 44 -26.51 30.74 46.36
C GLN A 44 -24.98 30.91 46.45
N PRO A 45 -24.37 30.66 47.61
CA PRO A 45 -22.94 30.84 47.78
C PRO A 45 -22.18 29.86 46.89
N VAL A 46 -21.21 30.40 46.15
CA VAL A 46 -20.18 29.63 45.43
C VAL A 46 -19.49 28.75 46.46
N THR A 47 -19.84 27.46 46.50
CA THR A 47 -19.00 26.44 47.09
C THR A 47 -17.79 26.34 46.18
N THR A 48 -16.65 26.80 46.70
CA THR A 48 -15.33 26.53 46.13
C THR A 48 -15.06 25.04 46.29
N GLU A 49 -15.61 24.23 45.39
CA GLU A 49 -14.95 22.98 45.05
C GLU A 49 -13.62 23.38 44.41
N THR A 50 -12.55 23.18 45.18
CA THR A 50 -11.21 23.12 44.63
C THR A 50 -11.20 21.83 43.81
N ASP A 51 -11.54 21.97 42.54
CA ASP A 51 -11.53 20.90 41.57
C ASP A 51 -10.07 20.46 41.40
N THR A 52 -9.66 19.43 42.15
CA THR A 52 -8.30 18.90 42.18
C THR A 52 -7.94 18.09 40.92
N VAL A 53 -8.66 18.26 39.80
CA VAL A 53 -8.36 17.59 38.52
C VAL A 53 -7.25 18.38 37.80
N ASP A 54 -6.11 18.53 38.48
CA ASP A 54 -5.15 19.59 38.18
C ASP A 54 -3.85 19.15 37.49
N ALA A 55 -3.68 17.87 37.15
CA ALA A 55 -2.60 17.39 36.28
C ALA A 55 -3.01 16.09 35.59
N LEU A 56 -2.59 15.85 34.33
CA LEU A 56 -2.68 14.52 33.72
C LEU A 56 -1.89 13.55 34.61
N PRO A 57 -2.56 12.60 35.30
CA PRO A 57 -1.99 11.91 36.45
C PRO A 57 -1.05 10.77 36.05
N ALA A 58 -1.04 10.38 34.77
CA ALA A 58 -0.36 9.19 34.30
C ALA A 58 0.33 9.42 32.95
N ASN A 59 1.50 8.83 32.81
CA ASN A 59 2.09 8.58 31.51
C ASN A 59 1.27 7.49 30.81
N GLY A 60 1.27 7.53 29.48
CA GLY A 60 0.58 6.56 28.65
C GLY A 60 1.52 5.63 27.89
N HIS A 61 0.94 4.71 27.14
CA HIS A 61 1.66 3.80 26.26
C HIS A 61 1.04 3.83 24.87
N ILE A 62 1.87 3.62 23.87
CA ILE A 62 1.43 3.31 22.51
C ILE A 62 1.80 1.85 22.26
N THR A 63 0.89 1.11 21.67
CA THR A 63 1.12 -0.23 21.12
C THR A 63 0.82 -0.15 19.63
N PRO A 64 1.85 -0.03 18.77
CA PRO A 64 1.65 -0.11 17.33
C PRO A 64 1.18 -1.51 16.96
N LYS A 65 0.08 -1.62 16.22
CA LYS A 65 -0.51 -2.89 15.83
C LYS A 65 -0.67 -2.97 14.32
N LEU A 66 -0.49 -4.15 13.77
CA LEU A 66 -0.97 -4.45 12.43
C LEU A 66 -2.51 -4.43 12.40
N PRO A 67 -3.15 -4.27 11.22
CA PRO A 67 -4.58 -4.46 11.06
C PRO A 67 -5.05 -5.82 11.62
N LEU A 68 -6.32 -5.94 11.98
CA LEU A 68 -6.88 -7.20 12.51
C LEU A 68 -6.73 -8.39 11.54
N GLU A 69 -6.76 -8.11 10.24
CA GLU A 69 -6.55 -9.08 9.17
C GLU A 69 -5.44 -8.57 8.24
N PRO A 70 -4.17 -8.65 8.68
CA PRO A 70 -3.06 -8.20 7.85
C PRO A 70 -2.85 -9.16 6.67
N PRO A 71 -2.30 -8.69 5.54
CA PRO A 71 -1.83 -9.58 4.48
C PRO A 71 -0.94 -10.68 5.06
N ALA A 72 -1.15 -11.94 4.68
CA ALA A 72 -0.47 -13.08 5.28
C ALA A 72 1.07 -12.99 5.20
N ASP A 73 1.58 -12.41 4.11
CA ASP A 73 3.00 -12.16 3.92
C ASP A 73 3.54 -11.07 4.86
N LEU A 74 2.79 -9.99 5.10
CA LEU A 74 3.15 -8.98 6.11
C LEU A 74 3.22 -9.60 7.51
N GLU A 75 2.21 -10.38 7.91
CA GLU A 75 2.18 -11.03 9.22
C GLU A 75 3.34 -12.00 9.40
N LYS A 76 3.65 -12.79 8.36
CA LYS A 76 4.77 -13.74 8.37
C LYS A 76 6.12 -13.05 8.56
N ASN A 77 6.30 -11.87 7.96
CA ASN A 77 7.58 -11.15 7.97
C ASN A 77 7.62 -10.00 8.99
N LYS A 78 6.63 -9.88 9.89
CA LYS A 78 6.55 -8.74 10.84
C LYS A 78 7.73 -8.62 11.81
N GLY A 79 8.54 -9.68 11.98
CA GLY A 79 9.76 -9.62 12.79
C GLY A 79 10.86 -8.71 12.20
N ASP A 80 10.75 -8.42 10.90
CA ASP A 80 11.63 -7.51 10.17
C ASP A 80 11.01 -6.10 10.01
N LEU A 81 9.83 -5.87 10.61
CA LEU A 81 9.17 -4.58 10.68
C LEU A 81 9.50 -3.89 12.01
N THR A 82 9.89 -2.63 11.96
CA THR A 82 10.20 -1.77 13.10
C THR A 82 9.31 -0.55 13.11
N VAL A 83 9.01 -0.04 14.30
CA VAL A 83 8.24 1.19 14.51
C VAL A 83 9.05 2.18 15.31
N ASP A 84 9.24 3.36 14.73
CA ASP A 84 9.81 4.52 15.38
C ASP A 84 8.72 5.44 15.92
N VAL A 85 8.95 5.98 17.11
CA VAL A 85 8.07 6.97 17.74
C VAL A 85 8.84 8.22 18.14
N TYR A 86 8.47 9.37 17.56
CA TYR A 86 9.10 10.67 17.80
C TYR A 86 8.19 11.54 18.65
N LYS A 87 8.69 12.11 19.74
CA LYS A 87 7.96 13.08 20.54
C LYS A 87 8.02 14.45 19.86
N ILE A 88 6.90 14.87 19.28
CA ILE A 88 6.83 16.14 18.53
C ILE A 88 6.36 17.31 19.40
N SER A 89 5.73 17.01 20.53
CA SER A 89 5.32 18.00 21.53
C SER A 89 5.11 17.38 22.91
N GLU A 90 5.35 18.16 23.96
CA GLU A 90 4.90 17.86 25.33
C GLU A 90 3.57 18.57 25.60
N ALA A 91 2.61 17.87 26.22
CA ALA A 91 1.36 18.50 26.63
C ALA A 91 1.61 19.42 27.82
N VAL A 92 1.23 20.69 27.67
CA VAL A 92 1.39 21.73 28.69
C VAL A 92 0.00 22.19 29.11
N LYS A 93 -0.25 22.16 30.42
CA LYS A 93 -1.52 22.65 30.97
C LYS A 93 -1.59 24.17 30.85
N ASP A 94 -2.72 24.69 30.34
CA ASP A 94 -2.97 26.12 30.36
C ASP A 94 -3.21 26.60 31.81
N PRO A 95 -2.56 27.67 32.28
CA PRO A 95 -2.73 28.14 33.65
C PRO A 95 -4.10 28.77 33.94
N ASN A 96 -4.84 29.17 32.90
CA ASN A 96 -6.10 29.91 33.01
C ASN A 96 -7.33 29.06 32.67
N TYR A 97 -7.15 27.95 31.95
CA TYR A 97 -8.22 27.11 31.45
C TYR A 97 -7.95 25.62 31.73
N SER A 98 -8.99 24.82 31.90
CA SER A 98 -8.89 23.36 32.05
C SER A 98 -8.64 22.66 30.70
N ILE A 99 -7.59 23.07 30.00
CA ILE A 99 -7.18 22.57 28.69
C ILE A 99 -5.67 22.32 28.66
N TYR A 100 -5.23 21.54 27.68
CA TYR A 100 -3.82 21.32 27.39
C TYR A 100 -3.49 21.88 26.01
N THR A 101 -2.34 22.54 25.90
CA THR A 101 -1.73 22.95 24.63
C THR A 101 -0.50 22.09 24.37
N TYR A 102 -0.03 22.10 23.13
CA TYR A 102 1.03 21.22 22.66
C TYR A 102 2.10 22.05 21.95
N PRO A 103 2.84 22.93 22.65
CA PRO A 103 3.93 23.66 22.02
C PRO A 103 4.90 22.70 21.32
N ALA A 104 5.26 23.01 20.08
CA ALA A 104 6.14 22.16 19.30
C ALA A 104 7.48 21.97 20.03
N ALA A 105 7.96 20.72 20.08
CA ALA A 105 9.30 20.43 20.54
C ALA A 105 10.34 21.05 19.59
N GLU A 106 11.57 21.22 20.08
CA GLU A 106 12.65 21.78 19.28
C GLU A 106 12.83 21.00 17.96
N GLY A 107 12.85 21.72 16.84
CA GLY A 107 12.95 21.13 15.50
C GLY A 107 11.62 20.69 14.86
N TYR A 108 10.50 20.68 15.60
CA TYR A 108 9.19 20.20 15.11
C TYR A 108 8.17 21.32 14.83
N ALA A 109 8.61 22.58 14.77
CA ALA A 109 7.73 23.69 14.43
C ALA A 109 7.35 23.61 12.93
N VAL A 110 6.04 23.61 12.65
CA VAL A 110 5.52 23.58 11.28
C VAL A 110 4.96 24.95 10.92
N ALA A 111 5.41 25.53 9.81
CA ALA A 111 4.91 26.82 9.35
C ALA A 111 3.39 26.78 9.08
N GLY A 112 2.67 27.77 9.57
CA GLY A 112 1.20 27.83 9.45
C GLY A 112 0.43 27.09 10.54
N TYR A 113 1.11 26.44 11.48
CA TYR A 113 0.50 25.73 12.60
C TYR A 113 1.03 26.27 13.93
N ASP A 114 0.13 26.56 14.87
CA ASP A 114 0.49 26.90 16.25
C ASP A 114 -0.24 25.97 17.22
N LEU A 115 0.49 24.93 17.62
CA LEU A 115 0.00 23.90 18.53
C LEU A 115 0.07 24.35 20.00
N GLY A 116 0.82 25.41 20.31
CA GLY A 116 1.00 25.94 21.65
C GLY A 116 -0.12 26.86 22.12
N GLN A 117 -1.01 27.27 21.20
CA GLN A 117 -2.14 28.14 21.45
C GLN A 117 -3.45 27.39 21.25
N TYR A 118 -4.39 27.59 22.18
CA TYR A 118 -5.75 27.07 22.00
C TYR A 118 -6.56 27.87 20.98
N ARG A 119 -6.34 29.20 20.92
CA ARG A 119 -6.94 30.13 19.96
C ARG A 119 -6.02 31.33 19.81
N GLY A 120 -5.96 31.90 18.61
CA GLY A 120 -5.24 33.15 18.36
C GLY A 120 -5.95 34.05 17.36
N THR A 121 -5.44 35.26 17.20
CA THR A 121 -6.00 36.29 16.31
C THR A 121 -5.39 36.28 14.90
N GLU A 122 -4.40 35.42 14.66
CA GLU A 122 -3.73 35.36 13.36
C GLU A 122 -4.57 34.58 12.33
N PRO A 123 -4.93 35.19 11.20
CA PRO A 123 -5.85 34.61 10.22
C PRO A 123 -5.26 33.51 9.34
N LYS A 124 -3.98 33.14 9.53
CA LYS A 124 -3.27 32.12 8.71
C LYS A 124 -2.71 30.95 9.51
N THR A 125 -2.98 30.92 10.81
CA THR A 125 -2.41 29.94 11.72
C THR A 125 -3.52 28.97 12.10
N GLU A 126 -3.29 27.70 11.82
CA GLU A 126 -4.20 26.62 12.21
C GLU A 126 -3.87 26.17 13.65
N TYR A 127 -4.91 26.00 14.45
CA TYR A 127 -4.83 25.56 15.85
C TYR A 127 -5.39 24.14 15.96
N LEU A 128 -4.94 23.39 16.98
CA LEU A 128 -5.35 21.99 17.18
C LEU A 128 -6.86 21.76 17.20
N ASN A 129 -7.61 22.68 17.81
CA ASN A 129 -9.07 22.58 17.94
C ASN A 129 -9.84 23.00 16.68
N THR A 130 -9.16 23.52 15.64
CA THR A 130 -9.77 23.92 14.37
C THR A 130 -9.38 23.02 13.20
N MET A 131 -8.53 22.02 13.45
CA MET A 131 -8.10 21.07 12.43
C MET A 131 -9.20 20.04 12.19
N ASP A 132 -9.62 19.94 10.94
CA ASP A 132 -10.34 18.79 10.42
C ASP A 132 -9.34 17.70 10.02
N ARG A 133 -9.86 16.57 9.53
CA ARG A 133 -9.07 15.42 9.09
C ARG A 133 -7.97 15.82 8.09
N ASP A 134 -8.32 16.61 7.08
CA ASP A 134 -7.43 16.91 5.96
C ASP A 134 -6.27 17.82 6.43
N LYS A 135 -6.55 18.78 7.32
CA LYS A 135 -5.51 19.57 7.99
C LYS A 135 -4.63 18.72 8.90
N TRP A 136 -5.21 17.70 9.55
CA TRP A 136 -4.47 16.79 10.42
C TRP A 136 -3.52 15.89 9.66
N GLU A 137 -3.95 15.42 8.49
CA GLU A 137 -3.09 14.71 7.56
C GLU A 137 -1.99 15.61 7.00
N ALA A 138 -2.31 16.84 6.56
CA ALA A 138 -1.31 17.79 6.08
C ALA A 138 -0.25 18.12 7.15
N PHE A 139 -0.67 18.36 8.39
CA PHE A 139 0.24 18.57 9.52
C PHE A 139 1.15 17.34 9.75
N THR A 140 0.56 16.15 9.76
CA THR A 140 1.29 14.87 9.93
C THR A 140 2.33 14.67 8.83
N GLN A 141 2.00 15.00 7.58
CA GLN A 141 2.90 14.93 6.44
C GLN A 141 4.09 15.90 6.57
N GLU A 142 3.86 17.14 7.01
CA GLU A 142 4.95 18.10 7.25
C GLU A 142 5.87 17.65 8.40
N ILE A 143 5.32 17.12 9.48
CA ILE A 143 6.09 16.54 10.58
C ILE A 143 6.94 15.36 10.09
N ALA A 144 6.39 14.48 9.26
CA ALA A 144 7.14 13.37 8.68
C ALA A 144 8.29 13.86 7.77
N LYS A 145 8.08 14.92 6.98
CA LYS A 145 9.14 15.57 6.18
C LYS A 145 10.26 16.13 7.06
N ILE A 146 9.91 16.78 8.18
CA ILE A 146 10.90 17.25 9.16
C ILE A 146 11.75 16.08 9.66
N VAL A 147 11.14 14.95 10.02
CA VAL A 147 11.88 13.77 10.50
C VAL A 147 12.78 13.20 9.41
N ARG A 148 12.28 13.08 8.18
CA ARG A 148 13.03 12.60 7.00
C ARG A 148 14.26 13.47 6.73
N ASP A 149 14.08 14.79 6.72
CA ASP A 149 15.13 15.74 6.33
C ASP A 149 16.10 16.07 7.47
N SER A 150 15.74 15.71 8.71
CA SER A 150 16.57 15.96 9.89
C SER A 150 17.63 14.87 10.10
N THR A 151 18.88 15.32 10.17
CA THR A 151 20.03 14.48 10.53
C THR A 151 20.18 14.28 12.03
N SER A 152 19.42 15.01 12.86
CA SER A 152 19.51 14.97 14.32
C SER A 152 18.20 14.53 15.01
N ALA A 153 17.13 14.26 14.24
CA ALA A 153 15.90 13.73 14.80
C ALA A 153 16.10 12.27 15.20
N GLU A 154 16.06 12.01 16.49
CA GLU A 154 16.13 10.67 17.08
C GLU A 154 14.75 10.23 17.57
N ALA A 155 14.43 8.97 17.35
CA ALA A 155 13.21 8.39 17.86
C ALA A 155 13.28 8.28 19.39
N THR A 156 12.19 8.64 20.06
CA THR A 156 12.01 8.41 21.50
C THR A 156 11.98 6.91 21.81
N TYR A 157 11.50 6.14 20.85
CA TYR A 157 11.49 4.70 20.84
C TYR A 157 11.67 4.19 19.41
N SER A 158 12.39 3.08 19.27
CA SER A 158 12.47 2.28 18.06
C SER A 158 12.42 0.81 18.47
N GLY A 159 11.52 0.03 17.89
CA GLY A 159 11.41 -1.39 18.18
C GLY A 159 10.27 -2.10 17.47
N ASP A 160 9.99 -3.32 17.91
CA ASP A 160 9.11 -4.22 17.16
C ASP A 160 7.63 -3.77 17.20
N VAL A 161 6.88 -4.10 16.14
CA VAL A 161 5.41 -4.01 16.13
C VAL A 161 4.81 -4.94 17.19
N ASP A 162 3.60 -4.65 17.67
CA ASP A 162 2.92 -5.30 18.80
C ASP A 162 3.61 -5.13 20.16
N ALA A 163 4.82 -4.56 20.20
CA ALA A 163 5.49 -4.22 21.45
C ALA A 163 4.85 -2.99 22.09
N VAL A 164 4.57 -3.10 23.38
CA VAL A 164 4.26 -1.93 24.20
C VAL A 164 5.53 -1.10 24.31
N ILE A 165 5.49 0.15 23.88
CA ILE A 165 6.67 1.04 23.92
C ILE A 165 7.24 1.08 25.35
N PRO A 166 8.48 0.59 25.56
CA PRO A 166 9.02 0.30 26.87
C PRO A 166 9.40 1.57 27.62
N THR A 167 9.03 1.51 28.88
CA THR A 167 9.22 2.49 29.93
C THR A 167 10.71 2.76 30.17
N SER A 168 11.18 3.97 29.89
CA SER A 168 12.18 4.57 30.78
C SER A 168 11.47 4.95 32.09
N GLY A 169 11.17 3.92 32.88
CA GLY A 169 10.66 4.02 34.26
C GLY A 169 9.20 4.41 34.47
N THR A 170 8.51 5.09 33.54
CA THR A 170 7.10 5.48 33.78
C THR A 170 6.16 5.52 32.57
N GLY A 171 6.62 5.35 31.32
CA GLY A 171 5.76 5.42 30.11
C GLY A 171 6.00 6.71 29.29
N LEU A 172 5.23 6.90 28.22
CA LEU A 172 5.27 8.13 27.42
C LEU A 172 4.62 9.28 28.20
N LYS A 173 5.36 10.38 28.35
CA LYS A 173 4.80 11.60 28.93
C LYS A 173 3.62 12.10 28.10
N PRO A 174 2.64 12.80 28.68
CA PRO A 174 1.62 13.46 27.90
C PRO A 174 2.19 14.35 26.78
N GLY A 175 1.64 14.24 25.57
CA GLY A 175 2.16 14.92 24.39
C GLY A 175 1.64 14.38 23.07
N LEU A 176 2.17 14.93 21.98
CA LEU A 176 1.94 14.44 20.62
C LEU A 176 3.14 13.61 20.17
N TYR A 177 2.85 12.52 19.48
CA TYR A 177 3.85 11.56 19.00
C TYR A 177 3.61 11.22 17.54
N LEU A 178 4.66 11.27 16.71
CA LEU A 178 4.66 10.74 15.36
C LEU A 178 5.09 9.26 15.41
N VAL A 179 4.32 8.40 14.75
CA VAL A 179 4.56 6.95 14.62
C VAL A 179 4.87 6.65 13.16
N LEU A 180 6.01 6.00 12.91
CA LEU A 180 6.49 5.60 11.58
C LEU A 180 6.84 4.12 11.59
N ALA A 181 6.40 3.36 10.59
CA ALA A 181 6.71 1.93 10.46
C ALA A 181 7.59 1.68 9.23
N HIS A 182 8.71 0.98 9.40
CA HIS A 182 9.69 0.75 8.33
C HIS A 182 10.42 -0.59 8.52
N GLY A 183 11.17 -1.01 7.50
CA GLY A 183 12.05 -2.19 7.61
C GLY A 183 13.14 -2.00 8.67
N LYS A 184 13.38 -3.03 9.48
CA LYS A 184 14.27 -3.02 10.65
C LYS A 184 15.70 -2.60 10.36
N ASP A 185 16.22 -3.00 9.20
CA ASP A 185 17.59 -2.70 8.77
C ASP A 185 17.66 -1.56 7.74
N ALA A 186 16.53 -0.89 7.47
CA ALA A 186 16.49 0.19 6.50
C ALA A 186 17.01 1.50 7.12
N GLU A 187 17.92 2.17 6.43
CA GLU A 187 18.37 3.50 6.82
C GLU A 187 17.27 4.54 6.55
N LYS A 188 17.30 5.66 7.29
CA LYS A 188 16.32 6.75 7.13
C LYS A 188 16.20 7.26 5.69
N SER A 189 17.31 7.32 4.96
CA SER A 189 17.30 7.74 3.55
C SER A 189 16.70 6.71 2.59
N GLU A 190 16.48 5.48 3.04
CA GLU A 190 16.06 4.34 2.20
C GLU A 190 14.58 4.00 2.38
N TYR A 191 14.02 4.20 3.58
CA TYR A 191 12.63 3.80 3.84
C TYR A 191 11.58 4.88 3.58
N PHE A 192 11.96 6.13 3.30
CA PHE A 192 10.98 7.18 2.96
C PHE A 192 10.72 7.23 1.45
N GLU A 193 9.46 7.12 1.05
CA GLU A 193 9.06 7.22 -0.36
C GLU A 193 7.79 8.07 -0.54
N GLU A 194 7.71 8.75 -1.68
CA GLU A 194 6.49 9.43 -2.11
C GLU A 194 5.61 8.45 -2.90
N MET A 195 4.37 8.31 -2.47
CA MET A 195 3.34 7.51 -3.12
C MET A 195 2.34 8.43 -3.81
N ASP A 196 2.01 8.13 -5.06
CA ASP A 196 0.92 8.80 -5.78
C ASP A 196 -0.44 8.34 -5.22
N VAL A 197 -1.37 9.28 -5.03
CA VAL A 197 -2.72 8.98 -4.57
C VAL A 197 -3.65 8.90 -5.79
N GLU A 198 -4.11 7.70 -6.14
CA GLU A 198 -4.88 7.44 -7.38
C GLU A 198 -6.16 8.28 -7.50
N ASP A 199 -6.82 8.57 -6.37
CA ASP A 199 -8.04 9.39 -6.28
C ASP A 199 -7.80 10.72 -5.54
N ALA A 200 -6.65 11.37 -5.78
CA ALA A 200 -6.34 12.66 -5.19
C ALA A 200 -7.47 13.67 -5.45
N SER A 201 -8.04 14.21 -4.36
CA SER A 201 -9.09 15.22 -4.43
C SER A 201 -8.48 16.63 -4.36
N GLU A 202 -9.32 17.68 -4.36
CA GLU A 202 -8.81 19.03 -4.06
C GLU A 202 -8.21 19.13 -2.64
N THR A 203 -8.53 18.18 -1.74
CA THR A 203 -8.11 18.21 -0.33
C THR A 203 -7.09 17.11 0.05
N GLU A 204 -6.86 16.11 -0.81
CA GLU A 204 -5.77 15.15 -0.64
C GLU A 204 -4.64 15.47 -1.63
N PRO A 205 -3.39 15.60 -1.17
CA PRO A 205 -2.28 15.89 -2.07
C PRO A 205 -2.08 14.72 -3.05
N ALA A 206 -1.74 15.04 -4.30
CA ALA A 206 -1.46 14.04 -5.33
C ALA A 206 -0.33 13.07 -4.93
N LYS A 207 0.53 13.49 -4.00
CA LYS A 207 1.60 12.68 -3.43
C LYS A 207 1.62 12.80 -1.93
N ILE A 208 1.78 11.67 -1.26
CA ILE A 208 1.98 11.58 0.18
C ILE A 208 3.32 10.95 0.49
N LEU A 209 3.96 11.41 1.55
CA LEU A 209 5.14 10.77 2.11
C LEU A 209 4.70 9.55 2.92
N THR A 210 5.34 8.43 2.64
CA THR A 210 5.13 7.14 3.30
C THR A 210 6.47 6.58 3.75
N THR A 211 6.41 5.64 4.68
CA THR A 211 7.55 4.79 5.03
C THR A 211 7.35 3.38 4.49
N THR A 212 8.42 2.71 4.08
CA THR A 212 8.33 1.45 3.33
C THR A 212 8.86 0.26 4.12
N PHE A 213 8.28 -0.90 3.84
CA PHE A 213 8.77 -2.20 4.26
C PHE A 213 8.64 -3.18 3.10
N THR A 214 9.75 -3.78 2.70
CA THR A 214 9.79 -4.75 1.60
C THR A 214 9.94 -6.15 2.17
N THR A 215 9.04 -7.02 1.72
CA THR A 215 9.09 -8.47 1.91
C THR A 215 9.51 -9.12 0.59
N PRO A 216 9.79 -10.44 0.55
CA PRO A 216 10.14 -11.08 -0.71
C PRO A 216 9.10 -10.86 -1.82
N GLY A 217 7.80 -10.94 -1.51
CA GLY A 217 6.74 -10.86 -2.53
C GLY A 217 6.11 -9.48 -2.72
N ASN A 218 6.18 -8.61 -1.70
CA ASN A 218 5.41 -7.37 -1.67
C ASN A 218 6.20 -6.22 -1.07
N LYS A 219 5.83 -5.01 -1.49
CA LYS A 219 6.23 -3.77 -0.86
C LYS A 219 5.04 -3.15 -0.14
N TYR A 220 5.26 -2.73 1.09
CA TYR A 220 4.25 -2.11 1.94
C TYR A 220 4.58 -0.64 2.16
N TYR A 221 3.57 0.21 2.07
CA TYR A 221 3.67 1.65 2.31
C TYR A 221 2.82 2.02 3.52
N PHE A 222 3.45 2.56 4.54
CA PHE A 222 2.81 3.00 5.77
C PHE A 222 2.68 4.52 5.77
N ARG A 223 1.45 5.00 5.95
CA ARG A 223 1.22 6.43 6.18
C ARG A 223 1.71 6.81 7.59
N PRO A 224 2.44 7.92 7.74
CA PRO A 224 2.77 8.46 9.05
C PRO A 224 1.52 8.74 9.88
N VAL A 225 1.59 8.54 11.19
CA VAL A 225 0.46 8.79 12.10
C VAL A 225 0.90 9.68 13.26
N VAL A 226 0.19 10.78 13.50
CA VAL A 226 0.33 11.54 14.75
C VAL A 226 -0.76 11.13 15.74
N VAL A 227 -0.35 10.80 16.96
CA VAL A 227 -1.25 10.43 18.07
C VAL A 227 -1.02 11.31 19.28
N ALA A 228 -2.11 11.66 19.97
CA ALA A 228 -2.06 12.32 21.26
C ALA A 228 -2.08 11.28 22.38
N VAL A 229 -1.14 11.38 23.31
CA VAL A 229 -1.11 10.59 24.54
C VAL A 229 -1.32 11.55 25.71
N PRO A 230 -2.32 11.37 26.58
CA PRO A 230 -3.49 10.50 26.39
C PRO A 230 -4.41 11.02 25.27
N SER A 231 -5.33 10.15 24.84
CA SER A 231 -6.43 10.48 23.90
C SER A 231 -7.78 10.41 24.61
N THR A 232 -8.88 10.68 23.88
CA THR A 232 -10.25 10.48 24.37
C THR A 232 -10.96 9.42 23.52
N ASN A 233 -11.92 8.70 24.10
CA ASN A 233 -12.65 7.60 23.45
C ASN A 233 -13.95 8.05 22.75
N THR A 234 -14.28 9.34 22.75
CA THR A 234 -15.52 9.88 22.18
C THR A 234 -15.27 10.70 20.93
N ASP A 235 -16.10 10.49 19.90
CA ASP A 235 -16.24 11.43 18.77
C ASP A 235 -16.66 12.81 19.32
N THR A 236 -15.72 13.75 19.32
CA THR A 236 -15.87 15.09 19.93
C THR A 236 -16.57 16.08 19.02
N SER A 237 -17.04 15.67 17.83
CA SER A 237 -17.66 16.55 16.83
C SER A 237 -18.90 17.32 17.33
N GLN A 238 -19.46 16.99 18.50
CA GLN A 238 -20.64 17.67 19.07
C GLN A 238 -20.59 18.00 20.57
N LYS A 239 -19.42 18.10 21.24
CA LYS A 239 -19.42 18.36 22.70
C LYS A 239 -18.53 19.53 23.14
N MET A 240 -19.19 20.66 23.39
CA MET A 240 -18.71 21.78 24.20
C MET A 240 -19.34 21.69 25.61
N SER A 241 -18.98 20.70 26.41
CA SER A 241 -19.33 20.61 27.84
C SER A 241 -18.56 19.47 28.49
N THR A 242 -18.45 19.50 29.82
CA THR A 242 -17.83 18.60 30.83
C THR A 242 -18.05 17.07 30.70
N ASP A 243 -18.39 16.56 29.53
CA ASP A 243 -18.70 15.17 29.19
C ASP A 243 -17.84 14.71 27.99
N SER A 244 -16.54 15.03 28.04
CA SER A 244 -15.55 14.82 26.97
C SER A 244 -14.97 13.40 26.92
N GLY A 245 -15.66 12.41 27.52
CA GLY A 245 -15.18 11.03 27.64
C GLY A 245 -14.04 10.85 28.64
N ASP A 246 -13.73 9.60 28.96
CA ASP A 246 -12.61 9.24 29.82
C ASP A 246 -11.28 9.37 29.05
N TRP A 247 -10.24 9.83 29.76
CA TRP A 247 -8.89 9.85 29.21
C TRP A 247 -8.37 8.42 29.00
N VAL A 248 -7.87 8.15 27.79
CA VAL A 248 -7.25 6.89 27.41
C VAL A 248 -5.74 7.07 27.34
N PHE A 249 -5.03 6.44 28.25
CA PHE A 249 -3.56 6.53 28.36
C PHE A 249 -2.85 5.43 27.57
N ASP A 250 -3.48 4.27 27.44
CA ASP A 250 -2.93 3.13 26.70
C ASP A 250 -3.63 3.04 25.33
N LEU A 251 -2.88 3.31 24.27
CA LEU A 251 -3.40 3.43 22.92
C LEU A 251 -2.90 2.30 22.03
N ASP A 252 -3.83 1.60 21.41
CA ASP A 252 -3.54 0.77 20.26
C ASP A 252 -3.53 1.64 19.00
N VAL A 253 -2.39 1.70 18.32
CA VAL A 253 -2.23 2.46 17.08
C VAL A 253 -2.15 1.50 15.92
N TYR A 254 -3.27 1.33 15.22
CA TYR A 254 -3.35 0.46 14.07
C TYR A 254 -2.69 1.08 12.85
N LEU A 255 -1.61 0.46 12.41
CA LEU A 255 -0.94 0.78 11.16
C LEU A 255 -1.84 0.40 9.99
N LYS A 256 -1.87 1.24 8.95
CA LYS A 256 -2.67 1.01 7.74
C LYS A 256 -1.73 0.92 6.54
N PRO A 257 -1.17 -0.27 6.24
CA PRO A 257 -0.33 -0.44 5.08
C PRO A 257 -1.15 -0.46 3.80
N GLU A 258 -0.64 0.21 2.78
CA GLU A 258 -0.98 -0.04 1.39
C GLU A 258 0.02 -1.05 0.81
N VAL A 259 -0.42 -1.93 -0.09
CA VAL A 259 0.39 -3.05 -0.60
C VAL A 259 0.54 -2.97 -2.10
N GLU A 260 1.77 -3.18 -2.55
CA GLU A 260 2.13 -3.32 -3.95
C GLU A 260 2.84 -4.66 -4.17
N SER A 261 2.31 -5.47 -5.09
CA SER A 261 2.95 -6.73 -5.47
C SER A 261 4.20 -6.47 -6.30
N LEU A 262 5.30 -7.13 -5.93
CA LEU A 262 6.55 -7.07 -6.67
C LEU A 262 6.56 -8.13 -7.77
N PHE A 263 7.16 -7.77 -8.90
CA PHE A 263 7.28 -8.66 -10.05
C PHE A 263 8.71 -8.73 -10.57
N GLY A 264 9.12 -9.93 -10.95
CA GLY A 264 10.39 -10.21 -11.62
C GLY A 264 10.23 -10.51 -13.12
N LYS A 265 11.34 -10.93 -13.72
CA LYS A 265 11.46 -11.25 -15.15
C LYS A 265 12.07 -12.63 -15.33
N LEU A 266 11.77 -13.24 -16.48
CA LEU A 266 12.32 -14.52 -16.91
C LEU A 266 12.63 -14.47 -18.40
N THR A 267 13.78 -15.00 -18.81
CA THR A 267 14.17 -15.07 -20.23
C THR A 267 14.21 -16.52 -20.73
N ILE A 268 13.59 -16.79 -21.87
CA ILE A 268 13.65 -18.07 -22.57
C ILE A 268 14.59 -17.94 -23.77
N ASN A 269 15.62 -18.78 -23.79
CA ASN A 269 16.59 -18.90 -24.88
C ASN A 269 16.32 -20.18 -25.68
N LYS A 270 16.54 -20.10 -26.99
CA LYS A 270 16.42 -21.25 -27.89
C LYS A 270 17.68 -21.45 -28.72
N GLU A 271 18.27 -22.62 -28.58
CA GLU A 271 19.37 -23.09 -29.41
C GLU A 271 18.89 -24.21 -30.33
N VAL A 272 19.32 -24.20 -31.59
CA VAL A 272 18.96 -25.24 -32.55
C VAL A 272 20.19 -25.61 -33.37
N THR A 273 20.51 -26.90 -33.42
CA THR A 273 21.41 -27.43 -34.45
C THR A 273 20.61 -27.59 -35.75
N LEU A 274 20.86 -26.72 -36.73
CA LEU A 274 20.09 -26.68 -37.96
C LEU A 274 20.41 -27.85 -38.90
N LEU A 275 19.41 -28.25 -39.69
CA LEU A 275 19.58 -29.24 -40.75
C LEU A 275 20.59 -28.79 -41.81
N GLU A 276 20.61 -27.50 -42.13
CA GLU A 276 21.45 -26.95 -43.20
C GLU A 276 22.95 -27.07 -42.88
N ASP A 277 23.33 -27.07 -41.60
CA ASP A 277 24.70 -27.38 -41.13
C ASP A 277 25.12 -28.82 -41.44
N ARG A 278 24.16 -29.75 -41.59
CA ARG A 278 24.40 -31.15 -41.98
C ARG A 278 24.31 -31.38 -43.49
N LEU A 279 23.56 -30.56 -44.23
CA LEU A 279 23.26 -30.78 -45.66
C LEU A 279 24.03 -29.86 -46.64
N ASN A 280 24.78 -28.86 -46.18
CA ASN A 280 25.41 -27.84 -47.04
C ASN A 280 24.41 -27.16 -48.01
N ASP A 281 23.13 -27.09 -47.64
CA ASP A 281 22.06 -26.46 -48.42
C ASP A 281 21.86 -25.00 -47.93
N LYS A 282 21.52 -24.08 -48.85
CA LYS A 282 21.38 -22.63 -48.59
C LYS A 282 19.96 -22.19 -48.27
N LYS A 283 18.99 -23.11 -48.14
CA LYS A 283 17.60 -22.78 -47.79
C LYS A 283 17.30 -23.13 -46.35
N ILE A 284 17.45 -22.15 -45.46
CA ILE A 284 17.04 -22.28 -44.07
C ILE A 284 15.52 -22.37 -44.01
N THR A 285 14.99 -23.48 -43.48
CA THR A 285 13.55 -23.59 -43.20
C THR A 285 13.29 -23.14 -41.77
N PRO A 286 12.54 -22.04 -41.54
CA PRO A 286 12.23 -21.59 -40.19
C PRO A 286 11.51 -22.66 -39.39
N MET A 287 11.81 -22.74 -38.10
CA MET A 287 11.16 -23.64 -37.17
C MET A 287 10.74 -22.86 -35.92
N THR A 288 9.47 -23.03 -35.54
CA THR A 288 8.89 -22.41 -34.35
C THR A 288 8.81 -23.43 -33.22
N ALA A 289 9.38 -23.09 -32.07
CA ALA A 289 9.18 -23.79 -30.81
C ALA A 289 8.14 -23.06 -29.96
N ALA A 290 7.33 -23.79 -29.19
CA ALA A 290 6.39 -23.21 -28.25
C ALA A 290 6.67 -23.70 -26.82
N PHE A 291 6.59 -22.78 -25.87
CA PHE A 291 6.92 -22.97 -24.47
C PHE A 291 5.70 -22.65 -23.62
N ARG A 292 5.36 -23.53 -22.68
CA ARG A 292 4.39 -23.28 -21.63
C ARG A 292 5.15 -22.82 -20.39
N ILE A 293 4.73 -21.69 -19.84
CA ILE A 293 5.26 -21.12 -18.60
C ILE A 293 4.18 -21.26 -17.54
N THR A 294 4.51 -21.83 -16.39
CA THR A 294 3.57 -21.97 -15.27
C THR A 294 4.27 -21.60 -13.97
N GLY A 295 3.68 -20.66 -13.23
CA GLY A 295 4.16 -20.23 -11.92
C GLY A 295 3.19 -20.64 -10.81
N TRP A 296 3.75 -21.11 -9.70
CA TRP A 296 3.04 -21.57 -8.52
C TRP A 296 3.41 -20.73 -7.30
N SER A 297 2.48 -20.58 -6.35
CA SER A 297 2.74 -19.83 -5.11
C SER A 297 3.83 -20.45 -4.24
N ASP A 298 4.02 -21.76 -4.34
CA ASP A 298 4.99 -22.54 -3.59
C ASP A 298 5.39 -23.82 -4.35
N GLU A 299 6.38 -24.54 -3.81
CA GLU A 299 6.93 -25.77 -4.39
C GLU A 299 5.92 -26.93 -4.46
N THR A 300 4.80 -26.87 -3.72
CA THR A 300 3.77 -27.93 -3.75
C THR A 300 2.96 -27.94 -5.04
N LYS A 301 3.01 -26.84 -5.81
CA LYS A 301 2.31 -26.68 -7.09
C LYS A 301 0.81 -26.93 -7.00
N THR A 302 0.19 -26.43 -5.92
CA THR A 302 -1.25 -26.57 -5.69
C THR A 302 -2.03 -25.34 -6.13
N ASN A 303 -1.45 -24.14 -5.99
CA ASN A 303 -2.06 -22.88 -6.38
C ASN A 303 -1.27 -22.19 -7.49
N LYS A 304 -1.86 -22.11 -8.68
CA LYS A 304 -1.24 -21.47 -9.84
C LYS A 304 -1.45 -19.96 -9.72
N VAL A 305 -0.38 -19.19 -9.88
CA VAL A 305 -0.38 -17.72 -9.80
C VAL A 305 0.03 -17.06 -11.10
N TYR A 306 0.55 -17.84 -12.06
CA TYR A 306 0.98 -17.36 -13.35
C TYR A 306 0.83 -18.46 -14.42
N SER A 307 0.35 -18.08 -15.60
CA SER A 307 0.26 -18.99 -16.76
C SER A 307 0.48 -18.20 -18.05
N ASN A 308 1.43 -18.64 -18.87
CA ASN A 308 1.68 -18.00 -20.16
C ASN A 308 2.18 -19.03 -21.20
N VAL A 309 2.14 -18.65 -22.48
CA VAL A 309 2.74 -19.37 -23.59
C VAL A 309 3.60 -18.41 -24.40
N ALA A 310 4.82 -18.84 -24.71
CA ALA A 310 5.75 -18.13 -25.57
C ALA A 310 6.12 -18.98 -26.78
N SER A 311 6.64 -18.34 -27.83
CA SER A 311 7.25 -19.04 -28.95
C SER A 311 8.47 -18.31 -29.49
N ILE A 312 9.42 -19.08 -30.00
CA ILE A 312 10.64 -18.59 -30.66
C ILE A 312 10.72 -19.25 -32.03
N THR A 313 10.92 -18.45 -33.09
CA THR A 313 11.08 -18.94 -34.46
C THR A 313 12.53 -18.78 -34.91
N VAL A 314 13.26 -19.88 -35.05
CA VAL A 314 14.68 -19.90 -35.45
C VAL A 314 14.78 -20.02 -36.99
N PRO A 315 15.79 -19.40 -37.67
CA PRO A 315 17.00 -18.74 -37.15
C PRO A 315 16.83 -17.30 -36.70
N ASP A 316 15.75 -16.61 -37.09
CA ASP A 316 15.65 -15.15 -36.97
C ASP A 316 15.10 -14.67 -35.61
N GLY A 317 14.70 -15.60 -34.73
CA GLY A 317 14.04 -15.32 -33.47
C GLY A 317 15.02 -15.00 -32.34
N GLU A 318 14.72 -13.93 -31.61
CA GLU A 318 15.44 -13.52 -30.41
C GLU A 318 14.93 -14.26 -29.17
N PRO A 319 15.71 -14.29 -28.06
CA PRO A 319 15.19 -14.72 -26.76
C PRO A 319 13.91 -13.99 -26.36
N VAL A 320 13.01 -14.68 -25.66
CA VAL A 320 11.76 -14.09 -25.16
C VAL A 320 11.92 -13.78 -23.69
N THR A 321 11.85 -12.49 -23.33
CA THR A 321 11.76 -12.06 -21.93
C THR A 321 10.31 -11.84 -21.55
N LEU A 322 9.85 -12.57 -20.54
CA LEU A 322 8.58 -12.36 -19.88
C LEU A 322 8.80 -11.47 -18.66
N ASP A 323 7.92 -10.49 -18.48
CA ASP A 323 7.86 -9.63 -17.31
C ASP A 323 6.63 -9.95 -16.47
N ARG A 324 6.48 -9.21 -15.36
CA ARG A 324 5.34 -9.31 -14.44
C ARG A 324 5.13 -10.72 -13.86
N LEU A 325 6.20 -11.49 -13.66
CA LEU A 325 6.10 -12.76 -12.93
C LEU A 325 6.12 -12.45 -11.42
N PRO A 326 5.16 -12.96 -10.62
CA PRO A 326 5.15 -12.70 -9.19
C PRO A 326 6.47 -13.12 -8.54
N VAL A 327 7.06 -12.25 -7.73
CA VAL A 327 8.27 -12.62 -6.97
C VAL A 327 7.95 -13.74 -6.00
N GLY A 328 8.91 -14.66 -5.82
CA GLY A 328 8.73 -15.86 -5.00
C GLY A 328 7.96 -16.98 -5.69
N ALA A 329 7.39 -16.76 -6.88
CA ALA A 329 6.73 -17.81 -7.63
C ALA A 329 7.72 -18.88 -8.09
N TYR A 330 7.34 -20.15 -7.92
CA TYR A 330 8.04 -21.30 -8.45
C TYR A 330 7.62 -21.50 -9.90
N VAL A 331 8.51 -21.15 -10.83
CA VAL A 331 8.22 -21.15 -12.25
C VAL A 331 8.83 -22.38 -12.93
N GLU A 332 8.05 -23.00 -13.80
CA GLU A 332 8.47 -24.06 -14.71
C GLU A 332 8.22 -23.64 -16.15
N VAL A 333 9.14 -24.01 -17.03
CA VAL A 333 9.03 -23.80 -18.46
C VAL A 333 9.13 -25.15 -19.16
N GLU A 334 8.12 -25.50 -19.97
CA GLU A 334 8.05 -26.74 -20.73
C GLU A 334 8.00 -26.42 -22.23
N GLU A 335 8.90 -26.97 -23.04
CA GLU A 335 8.78 -26.91 -24.50
C GLU A 335 7.73 -27.93 -24.98
N ILE A 336 6.50 -27.44 -25.17
CA ILE A 336 5.34 -28.26 -25.54
C ILE A 336 5.25 -28.52 -27.04
N TYR A 337 6.04 -27.80 -27.85
CA TYR A 337 6.15 -28.03 -29.28
C TYR A 337 7.57 -27.72 -29.75
N THR A 338 8.27 -28.75 -30.25
CA THR A 338 9.67 -28.65 -30.67
C THR A 338 9.85 -28.27 -32.13
N GLY A 339 8.81 -27.85 -32.83
CA GLY A 339 8.88 -27.54 -34.26
C GLY A 339 8.92 -28.76 -35.19
N ALA A 340 8.46 -28.58 -36.43
CA ALA A 340 8.43 -29.64 -37.42
C ALA A 340 9.85 -30.08 -37.85
N GLY A 341 10.17 -31.37 -37.70
CA GLY A 341 11.48 -31.92 -38.09
C GLY A 341 12.58 -31.80 -37.02
N TYR A 342 12.22 -31.42 -35.79
CA TYR A 342 13.17 -31.23 -34.70
C TYR A 342 12.74 -31.95 -33.43
N LYS A 343 13.72 -32.30 -32.59
CA LYS A 343 13.52 -32.91 -31.27
C LYS A 343 14.34 -32.17 -30.22
N LEU A 344 13.80 -32.10 -29.01
CA LEU A 344 14.50 -31.60 -27.83
C LEU A 344 15.63 -32.55 -27.44
N VAL A 345 16.82 -31.99 -27.18
CA VAL A 345 17.99 -32.75 -26.72
C VAL A 345 18.54 -32.28 -25.38
N ASP A 346 18.29 -31.02 -25.01
CA ASP A 346 18.68 -30.48 -23.71
C ASP A 346 17.75 -29.35 -23.27
N SER A 347 17.56 -29.21 -21.96
CA SER A 347 16.77 -28.15 -21.35
C SER A 347 17.36 -27.75 -20.00
N SER A 348 17.45 -26.44 -19.78
CA SER A 348 17.84 -25.81 -18.50
C SER A 348 16.81 -26.12 -17.37
N PRO A 349 17.02 -25.70 -16.11
CA PRO A 349 16.52 -26.40 -14.92
C PRO A 349 15.01 -26.60 -14.90
N ALA A 350 14.54 -27.62 -14.18
CA ALA A 350 13.12 -27.98 -14.13
C ALA A 350 12.23 -26.88 -13.53
N SER A 351 12.73 -26.15 -12.53
CA SER A 351 12.02 -25.06 -11.87
C SER A 351 12.98 -24.03 -11.26
N VAL A 352 12.57 -22.76 -11.23
CA VAL A 352 13.32 -21.65 -10.63
C VAL A 352 12.37 -20.72 -9.88
N ILE A 353 12.82 -20.16 -8.75
CA ILE A 353 12.08 -19.14 -7.99
C ILE A 353 12.38 -17.77 -8.60
N ILE A 354 11.35 -16.96 -8.85
CA ILE A 354 11.53 -15.58 -9.30
C ILE A 354 12.09 -14.72 -8.15
N PRO A 355 13.29 -14.12 -8.30
CA PRO A 355 13.89 -13.30 -7.26
C PRO A 355 13.23 -11.92 -7.19
N SER A 356 13.42 -11.24 -6.06
CA SER A 356 13.01 -9.84 -5.92
C SER A 356 13.85 -8.95 -6.86
N PRO A 357 13.24 -7.95 -7.53
CA PRO A 357 13.98 -7.02 -8.37
C PRO A 357 15.05 -6.22 -7.61
N ASP A 358 14.89 -6.07 -6.28
CA ASP A 358 15.85 -5.35 -5.43
C ASP A 358 17.00 -6.24 -4.93
N ASP A 359 16.96 -7.56 -5.18
CA ASP A 359 18.04 -8.48 -4.85
C ASP A 359 19.18 -8.36 -5.87
N LYS A 360 20.20 -7.58 -5.53
CA LYS A 360 21.38 -7.33 -6.37
C LYS A 360 22.29 -8.54 -6.53
N GLU A 361 22.16 -9.56 -5.68
CA GLU A 361 22.97 -10.78 -5.74
C GLU A 361 22.28 -11.89 -6.54
N ALA A 362 20.96 -11.79 -6.75
CA ALA A 362 20.20 -12.75 -7.51
C ALA A 362 20.65 -12.81 -8.99
N ALA A 363 20.86 -14.03 -9.48
CA ALA A 363 21.11 -14.26 -10.89
C ALA A 363 19.83 -14.03 -11.72
N GLU A 364 19.99 -13.51 -12.94
CA GLU A 364 18.88 -13.41 -13.90
C GLU A 364 18.30 -14.80 -14.18
N VAL A 365 16.97 -14.91 -14.08
CA VAL A 365 16.27 -16.17 -14.33
C VAL A 365 16.21 -16.42 -15.83
N SER A 366 16.85 -17.49 -16.29
CA SER A 366 16.85 -17.88 -17.70
C SER A 366 16.70 -19.38 -17.92
N PHE A 367 15.96 -19.75 -18.97
CA PHE A 367 15.75 -21.12 -19.41
C PHE A 367 16.23 -21.27 -20.84
N THR A 368 17.20 -22.16 -21.08
CA THR A 368 17.69 -22.48 -22.42
C THR A 368 17.19 -23.85 -22.85
N PHE A 369 16.66 -23.94 -24.07
CA PHE A 369 16.25 -25.20 -24.68
C PHE A 369 17.04 -25.45 -25.95
N THR A 370 17.54 -26.66 -26.13
CA THR A 370 18.37 -27.03 -27.29
C THR A 370 17.68 -28.12 -28.11
N ASN A 371 17.37 -27.81 -29.38
CA ASN A 371 16.82 -28.79 -30.32
C ASN A 371 17.84 -29.22 -31.37
N THR A 372 17.65 -30.43 -31.90
CA THR A 372 18.39 -30.91 -33.05
C THR A 372 17.45 -31.49 -34.10
N TYR A 373 17.88 -31.48 -35.35
CA TYR A 373 17.14 -32.11 -36.44
C TYR A 373 16.90 -33.61 -36.17
N ASN A 374 15.70 -34.10 -36.46
CA ASN A 374 15.27 -35.45 -36.13
C ASN A 374 15.30 -36.45 -37.31
N ASP A 375 15.94 -36.10 -38.42
CA ASP A 375 16.04 -36.89 -39.66
C ASP A 375 14.71 -37.05 -40.44
N GLU A 376 13.69 -36.25 -40.12
CA GLU A 376 12.42 -36.20 -40.86
C GLU A 376 12.26 -34.87 -41.62
N LEU A 377 12.06 -34.94 -42.94
CA LEU A 377 11.84 -33.74 -43.76
C LEU A 377 10.38 -33.25 -43.65
N LYS A 378 10.00 -32.74 -42.47
CA LYS A 378 8.69 -32.14 -42.22
C LYS A 378 8.82 -30.62 -42.26
N LYS A 379 8.04 -29.97 -43.13
CA LYS A 379 7.94 -28.51 -43.18
C LYS A 379 6.73 -28.06 -42.37
N GLY A 380 6.90 -27.05 -41.54
CA GLY A 380 5.84 -26.46 -40.74
C GLY A 380 6.23 -25.05 -40.33
N TYR A 381 5.22 -24.20 -40.16
CA TYR A 381 5.37 -22.83 -39.70
C TYR A 381 4.41 -22.62 -38.52
N GLY A 382 4.87 -21.94 -37.46
CA GLY A 382 4.04 -21.65 -36.29
C GLY A 382 3.34 -20.30 -36.43
N VAL A 383 2.11 -20.21 -35.93
CA VAL A 383 1.38 -18.94 -35.79
C VAL A 383 0.97 -18.80 -34.34
N MET A 384 1.42 -17.73 -33.68
CA MET A 384 1.02 -17.42 -32.31
C MET A 384 -0.30 -16.65 -32.32
N ASN A 385 -1.28 -17.12 -31.54
CA ASN A 385 -2.52 -16.40 -31.28
C ASN A 385 -2.57 -16.08 -29.80
N SER A 386 -2.58 -14.79 -29.47
CA SER A 386 -2.76 -14.30 -28.11
C SER A 386 -4.19 -13.82 -27.92
N PHE A 387 -4.79 -14.19 -26.78
CA PHE A 387 -6.11 -13.76 -26.36
C PHE A 387 -5.99 -13.10 -24.99
N THR A 388 -6.13 -11.78 -24.92
CA THR A 388 -6.14 -11.04 -23.66
C THR A 388 -7.59 -10.75 -23.30
N LYS A 389 -8.00 -11.10 -22.07
CA LYS A 389 -9.30 -10.72 -21.53
C LYS A 389 -9.20 -9.33 -20.89
N THR A 390 -10.03 -8.39 -21.32
CA THR A 390 -10.31 -7.15 -20.60
C THR A 390 -11.64 -7.28 -19.85
N GLU A 391 -11.96 -6.34 -18.97
CA GLU A 391 -13.15 -6.41 -18.08
C GLU A 391 -14.43 -6.85 -18.82
N ASP A 392 -14.63 -6.39 -20.05
CA ASP A 392 -15.84 -6.64 -20.84
C ASP A 392 -15.62 -7.35 -22.20
N SER A 393 -14.40 -7.71 -22.59
CA SER A 393 -14.15 -8.26 -23.94
C SER A 393 -12.89 -9.12 -24.08
N TRP A 394 -12.80 -9.87 -25.18
CA TRP A 394 -11.59 -10.58 -25.58
C TRP A 394 -10.91 -9.84 -26.73
N THR A 395 -9.65 -9.47 -26.53
CA THR A 395 -8.79 -8.93 -27.58
C THR A 395 -7.96 -10.06 -28.17
N TRP A 396 -8.03 -10.23 -29.50
CA TRP A 396 -7.22 -11.18 -30.23
C TRP A 396 -6.07 -10.46 -30.94
N LYS A 397 -4.84 -10.97 -30.75
CA LYS A 397 -3.65 -10.55 -31.48
C LYS A 397 -3.00 -11.76 -32.14
N ASN A 398 -2.58 -11.59 -33.39
CA ASN A 398 -1.87 -12.60 -34.16
C ASN A 398 -0.53 -12.04 -34.62
N ASP A 399 0.53 -12.82 -34.47
CA ASP A 399 1.82 -12.52 -35.08
C ASP A 399 1.98 -13.30 -36.40
N LEU A 400 1.54 -12.69 -37.50
CA LEU A 400 1.60 -13.27 -38.85
C LEU A 400 3.02 -13.25 -39.44
N ASN A 401 3.97 -12.56 -38.79
CA ASN A 401 5.31 -12.32 -39.33
C ASN A 401 6.41 -13.19 -38.70
N GLY A 402 6.07 -14.13 -37.81
CA GLY A 402 7.00 -15.19 -37.39
C GLY A 402 8.17 -14.75 -36.52
N GLY A 403 7.99 -13.69 -35.75
CA GLY A 403 8.95 -13.28 -34.74
C GLY A 403 8.85 -14.11 -33.45
N SER A 404 9.75 -13.85 -32.52
CA SER A 404 9.63 -14.30 -31.13
C SER A 404 8.52 -13.51 -30.45
N SER A 405 7.62 -14.19 -29.73
CA SER A 405 6.50 -13.55 -29.06
C SER A 405 6.04 -14.32 -27.82
N ALA A 406 5.50 -13.59 -26.85
CA ALA A 406 4.77 -14.12 -25.71
C ALA A 406 3.35 -13.53 -25.70
N ALA A 407 2.39 -14.26 -25.12
CA ALA A 407 1.11 -13.65 -24.77
C ALA A 407 1.31 -12.66 -23.60
N GLU A 408 0.43 -11.66 -23.47
CA GLU A 408 0.43 -10.78 -22.30
C GLU A 408 0.12 -11.64 -21.07
N GLY A 409 1.01 -11.59 -20.07
CA GLY A 409 0.88 -12.41 -18.87
C GLY A 409 -0.40 -12.07 -18.11
N GLY A 410 -1.24 -13.08 -17.90
CA GLY A 410 -2.35 -13.00 -16.95
C GLY A 410 -1.89 -13.51 -15.59
N THR A 411 -2.09 -12.69 -14.56
CA THR A 411 -2.10 -13.16 -13.17
C THR A 411 -3.46 -13.81 -12.92
N GLU A 412 -3.48 -15.08 -12.48
CA GLU A 412 -4.72 -15.81 -12.18
C GLU A 412 -5.28 -15.46 -10.80
#